data_AF-A0A6M4H3U5-F1
#
_entry.id   AF-A0A6M4H3U5-F1
#
_cell.length_a   1.000
_cell.length_b   1.000
_cell.length_c   1.000
_cell.angle_alpha   90.00
_cell.angle_beta   90.00
_cell.angle_gamma   90.00
#
_symmetry.space_group_name_H-M   'P 1'
#
loop_
_entity.id
_entity.type
_entity.pdbx_description
1 polymer ?
#
loop_
_entity_poly.entity_id
_entity_poly.type
_entity_poly.pdbx_seq_one_letter_code
_entity_poly.pdbx_strand_id
1 'polypeptide(L)'
;MIAGVGLAQQTRKSRWPARLDVVQGASGLVLALFMWGHMFFVSTILIGPDAMWAVTKFFEGYFVFGRSYPGIVSVVVAGVIGLIVVHAALALRKFPANYQQFATYRAHMRLMAHSDTTLWFWQALTGFAMFFLAPAHLYVMLSRPDRIGPFESADRVWSDHFWPLYILLLLAVELHGGIGLYRLAVKWGWLSGPDPDRTRVRLKRLKWALTAFFLVLGLATLAAYMKLGAEHQARYGERYVPTHMREAK
;
A
#
# COMPACT_ATOMS: atom_id res chain seq x y z
N MET A 1 -30.66 19.46 6.32
CA MET A 1 -30.12 19.64 7.69
C MET A 1 -28.61 19.77 7.60
N ILE A 2 -28.06 20.95 7.89
CA ILE A 2 -26.61 21.19 7.97
C ILE A 2 -26.23 21.04 9.45
N ALA A 3 -25.40 20.06 9.77
CA ALA A 3 -24.93 19.85 11.14
C ALA A 3 -23.97 20.98 11.55
N GLY A 4 -24.37 21.80 12.52
CA GLY A 4 -23.55 22.91 13.05
C GLY A 4 -24.35 24.17 13.41
N VAL A 5 -25.60 24.30 12.94
CA VAL A 5 -26.48 25.39 13.36
C VAL A 5 -27.24 24.92 14.61
N GLY A 6 -26.76 25.35 15.78
CA GLY A 6 -27.22 24.87 17.08
C GLY A 6 -28.68 25.19 17.40
N LEU A 7 -29.61 24.38 16.89
CA LEU A 7 -31.04 24.48 17.19
C LEU A 7 -31.65 23.23 17.84
N ALA A 8 -30.82 22.28 18.27
CA ALA A 8 -31.26 21.23 19.20
C ALA A 8 -30.15 21.00 20.23
N GLN A 9 -30.44 21.38 21.47
CA GLN A 9 -29.57 21.21 22.62
C GLN A 9 -29.46 19.71 22.94
N GLN A 10 -28.61 18.99 22.22
CA GLN A 10 -28.29 17.61 22.58
C GLN A 10 -27.53 17.61 23.92
N THR A 11 -28.12 16.98 24.94
CA THR A 11 -27.54 16.85 26.30
C THR A 11 -26.27 16.01 26.35
N ARG A 12 -25.89 15.35 25.25
CA ARG A 12 -24.71 14.48 25.13
C ARG A 12 -23.86 14.88 23.93
N LYS A 13 -22.54 14.75 24.10
CA LYS A 13 -21.57 14.97 23.02
C LYS A 13 -21.80 13.97 21.87
N SER A 14 -21.61 14.44 20.64
CA SER A 14 -21.68 13.61 19.43
C SER A 14 -20.67 12.45 19.47
N ARG A 15 -21.11 11.26 19.03
CA ARG A 15 -20.25 10.06 18.92
C ARG A 15 -19.43 10.01 17.62
N TRP A 16 -19.62 10.97 16.72
CA TRP A 16 -18.92 11.01 15.42
C TRP A 16 -17.40 11.02 15.53
N PRO A 17 -16.76 11.79 16.42
CA PRO A 17 -15.30 11.76 16.56
C PRO A 17 -14.75 10.36 16.85
N ALA A 18 -15.41 9.60 17.73
CA ALA A 18 -15.02 8.22 18.04
C ALA A 18 -15.20 7.29 16.84
N ARG A 19 -16.33 7.38 16.13
CA ARG A 19 -16.58 6.58 14.92
C ARG A 19 -15.53 6.84 13.85
N LEU A 20 -15.20 8.10 13.60
CA LEU A 20 -14.21 8.47 12.58
C LEU A 20 -12.79 8.05 12.96
N ASP A 21 -12.47 7.95 14.25
CA ASP A 21 -11.17 7.46 14.72
C ASP A 21 -11.03 5.93 14.54
N VAL A 22 -12.12 5.18 14.80
CA VAL A 22 -12.20 3.74 14.51
C VAL A 22 -12.07 3.47 13.01
N VAL A 23 -12.84 4.18 12.17
CA VAL A 23 -12.79 3.99 10.70
C VAL A 23 -11.41 4.34 10.14
N GLN A 24 -10.74 5.37 10.65
CA GLN A 24 -9.37 5.71 10.24
C GLN A 24 -8.38 4.58 10.58
N GLY A 25 -8.49 4.00 11.78
CA GLY A 25 -7.65 2.88 12.20
C GLY A 25 -7.93 1.61 11.40
N ALA A 26 -9.20 1.26 11.22
CA ALA A 26 -9.62 0.07 10.48
C ALA A 26 -9.25 0.14 9.00
N SER A 27 -9.50 1.26 8.33
CA SER A 27 -9.09 1.44 6.93
C SER A 27 -7.58 1.34 6.75
N GLY A 28 -6.80 1.91 7.67
CA GLY A 28 -5.33 1.79 7.66
C GLY A 28 -4.85 0.34 7.87
N LEU A 29 -5.49 -0.42 8.77
CA LEU A 29 -5.19 -1.84 8.98
C LEU A 29 -5.46 -2.67 7.72
N VAL A 30 -6.64 -2.52 7.12
CA VAL A 30 -7.02 -3.27 5.92
C VAL A 30 -6.07 -2.94 4.76
N LEU A 31 -5.72 -1.66 4.56
CA LEU A 31 -4.75 -1.27 3.53
C LEU A 31 -3.37 -1.87 3.76
N ALA A 32 -2.87 -1.89 5.00
CA ALA A 32 -1.56 -2.45 5.28
C ALA A 32 -1.53 -3.98 5.09
N LEU A 33 -2.59 -4.70 5.47
CA LEU A 33 -2.71 -6.13 5.22
C LEU A 33 -2.86 -6.43 3.72
N PHE A 34 -3.62 -5.61 2.99
CA PHE A 34 -3.69 -5.66 1.53
C PHE A 34 -2.29 -5.49 0.92
N MET A 35 -1.50 -4.52 1.40
CA MET A 35 -0.14 -4.31 0.89
C MET A 35 0.79 -5.50 1.16
N TRP A 36 0.70 -6.17 2.32
CA TRP A 36 1.47 -7.39 2.55
C TRP A 36 1.11 -8.50 1.56
N GLY A 37 -0.20 -8.76 1.39
CA GLY A 37 -0.66 -9.72 0.38
C GLY A 37 -0.19 -9.35 -1.02
N HIS A 38 -0.36 -8.08 -1.40
CA HIS A 38 0.11 -7.53 -2.67
C HIS A 38 1.60 -7.78 -2.90
N MET A 39 2.46 -7.49 -1.91
CA MET A 39 3.91 -7.73 -2.03
C MET A 39 4.22 -9.21 -2.26
N PHE A 40 3.55 -10.13 -1.57
CA PHE A 40 3.73 -11.56 -1.80
C PHE A 40 3.28 -11.97 -3.21
N PHE A 41 2.08 -11.58 -3.64
CA PHE A 41 1.56 -11.95 -4.95
C PHE A 41 2.41 -11.41 -6.10
N VAL A 42 2.80 -10.13 -6.05
CA VAL A 42 3.61 -9.51 -7.10
C VAL A 42 5.05 -10.07 -7.12
N SER A 43 5.55 -10.53 -5.97
CA SER A 43 6.89 -11.15 -5.86
C SER A 43 6.98 -12.57 -6.42
N THR A 44 5.88 -13.20 -6.83
CA THR A 44 5.92 -14.55 -7.42
C THR A 44 6.71 -14.63 -8.72
N ILE A 45 7.00 -13.49 -9.35
CA ILE A 45 7.97 -13.39 -10.46
C ILE A 45 9.38 -13.87 -10.08
N LEU A 46 9.75 -13.80 -8.80
CA LEU A 46 11.03 -14.31 -8.29
C LEU A 46 11.11 -15.85 -8.32
N ILE A 47 9.95 -16.52 -8.25
CA ILE A 47 9.86 -17.98 -8.43
C ILE A 47 9.95 -18.30 -9.93
N GLY A 48 9.27 -17.50 -10.76
CA GLY A 48 9.41 -17.52 -12.20
C GLY A 48 8.21 -16.91 -12.94
N PRO A 49 8.32 -16.68 -14.25
CA PRO A 49 7.22 -16.13 -15.06
C PRO A 49 5.95 -17.00 -15.04
N ASP A 50 6.06 -18.33 -15.04
CA ASP A 50 4.91 -19.24 -14.94
C ASP A 50 4.16 -19.10 -13.60
N ALA A 51 4.88 -18.90 -12.50
CA ALA A 51 4.27 -18.69 -11.18
C ALA A 51 3.49 -17.37 -11.13
N MET A 52 4.08 -16.28 -11.65
CA MET A 52 3.39 -14.98 -11.74
C MET A 52 2.18 -15.05 -12.67
N TRP A 53 2.28 -15.78 -13.79
CA TRP A 53 1.15 -16.03 -14.67
C TRP A 53 0.02 -16.76 -13.93
N ALA A 54 0.32 -17.84 -13.20
CA ALA A 54 -0.68 -18.60 -12.46
C ALA A 54 -1.39 -17.74 -11.42
N VAL A 55 -0.65 -16.93 -10.65
CA VAL A 55 -1.24 -16.00 -9.67
C VAL A 55 -2.13 -14.95 -10.35
N THR A 56 -1.67 -14.41 -11.48
CA THR A 56 -2.49 -13.47 -12.28
C THR A 56 -3.80 -14.12 -12.69
N LYS A 57 -3.74 -15.33 -13.25
CA LYS A 57 -4.92 -16.07 -13.71
C LYS A 57 -5.86 -16.48 -12.59
N PHE A 58 -5.32 -16.75 -11.40
CA PHE A 58 -6.12 -16.96 -10.19
C PHE A 58 -6.99 -15.73 -9.88
N PHE A 59 -6.42 -14.52 -9.87
CA PHE A 59 -7.19 -13.28 -9.62
C PHE A 59 -8.19 -12.92 -10.73
N GLU A 60 -7.96 -13.41 -11.95
CA GLU A 60 -8.90 -13.30 -13.07
C GLU A 60 -9.99 -14.40 -13.07
N GLY A 61 -10.00 -15.29 -12.07
CA GLY A 61 -10.99 -16.36 -11.90
C GLY A 61 -10.80 -17.57 -12.82
N TYR A 62 -9.65 -17.69 -13.49
CA TYR A 62 -9.40 -18.72 -14.52
C TYR A 62 -9.64 -20.15 -14.01
N PHE A 63 -9.12 -20.49 -12.83
CA PHE A 63 -9.24 -21.85 -12.28
C PHE A 63 -10.64 -22.23 -11.80
N VAL A 64 -11.57 -21.27 -11.72
CA VAL A 64 -12.97 -21.50 -11.34
C VAL A 64 -13.87 -21.51 -12.58
N PHE A 65 -13.64 -20.58 -13.51
CA PHE A 65 -14.53 -20.39 -14.66
C PHE A 65 -14.01 -20.98 -15.98
N GLY A 66 -12.80 -21.53 -16.00
CA GLY A 66 -12.14 -22.05 -17.21
C GLY A 66 -11.71 -20.98 -18.22
N ARG A 67 -11.97 -19.70 -17.93
CA ARG A 67 -11.53 -18.54 -18.73
C ARG A 67 -11.22 -17.35 -17.84
N SER A 68 -10.34 -16.47 -18.32
CA SER A 68 -9.87 -15.31 -17.57
C SER A 68 -10.80 -14.11 -17.75
N TYR A 69 -11.15 -13.43 -16.66
CA TYR A 69 -11.90 -12.16 -16.67
C TYR A 69 -11.11 -11.05 -15.97
N PRO A 70 -10.28 -10.29 -16.70
CA PRO A 70 -9.50 -9.18 -16.13
C PRO A 70 -10.37 -8.13 -15.40
N GLY A 71 -11.63 -7.96 -15.80
CA GLY A 71 -12.57 -7.04 -15.15
C GLY A 71 -12.80 -7.30 -13.65
N ILE A 72 -12.59 -8.54 -13.17
CA ILE A 72 -12.62 -8.84 -11.73
C ILE A 72 -11.56 -8.02 -10.99
N VAL A 73 -10.35 -7.93 -11.56
CA VAL A 73 -9.25 -7.14 -10.99
C VAL A 73 -9.61 -5.66 -10.95
N SER A 74 -10.24 -5.11 -12.00
CA SER A 74 -10.71 -3.71 -11.98
C SER A 74 -11.68 -3.44 -10.83
N VAL A 75 -12.62 -4.35 -10.55
CA VAL A 75 -13.57 -4.20 -9.43
C VAL A 75 -12.83 -4.19 -8.09
N VAL A 76 -11.87 -5.09 -7.90
CA VAL A 76 -11.03 -5.13 -6.69
C VAL A 76 -10.23 -3.83 -6.54
N VAL A 77 -9.59 -3.35 -7.61
CA VAL A 77 -8.82 -2.10 -7.61
C VAL A 77 -9.71 -0.90 -7.31
N ALA A 78 -10.93 -0.84 -7.86
CA ALA A 78 -11.90 0.21 -7.54
C ALA A 78 -12.27 0.22 -6.04
N GLY A 79 -12.46 -0.97 -5.44
CA GLY A 79 -12.68 -1.11 -4.00
C GLY A 79 -11.49 -0.61 -3.16
N VAL A 80 -10.26 -0.95 -3.57
CA VAL A 80 -9.03 -0.48 -2.91
C VAL A 80 -8.88 1.04 -3.04
N ILE A 81 -9.18 1.62 -4.21
CA ILE A 81 -9.20 3.08 -4.41
C ILE A 81 -10.20 3.73 -3.45
N GLY A 82 -11.42 3.20 -3.35
CA GLY A 82 -12.42 3.69 -2.39
C GLY A 82 -11.92 3.66 -0.95
N LEU A 83 -11.25 2.56 -0.55
CA LEU A 83 -10.66 2.42 0.77
C LEU A 83 -9.52 3.43 1.02
N ILE A 84 -8.65 3.67 0.03
CA ILE A 84 -7.59 4.68 0.09
C ILE A 84 -8.19 6.08 0.25
N VAL A 85 -9.23 6.42 -0.52
CA VAL A 85 -9.90 7.72 -0.42
C VAL A 85 -10.49 7.93 0.98
N VAL A 86 -11.19 6.92 1.52
CA VAL A 86 -11.71 6.98 2.90
C VAL A 86 -10.58 7.14 3.91
N HIS A 87 -9.52 6.35 3.79
CA HIS A 87 -8.37 6.42 4.69
C HIS A 87 -7.71 7.80 4.65
N ALA A 88 -7.41 8.29 3.45
CA ALA A 88 -6.75 9.57 3.19
C ALA A 88 -7.59 10.74 3.71
N ALA A 89 -8.89 10.80 3.41
CA ALA A 89 -9.78 11.85 3.89
C ALA A 89 -9.81 11.94 5.43
N LEU A 90 -9.79 10.79 6.11
CA LEU A 90 -9.76 10.75 7.57
C LEU A 90 -8.37 11.11 8.13
N ALA A 91 -7.30 10.60 7.52
CA ALA A 91 -5.92 10.83 7.96
C ALA A 91 -5.45 12.27 7.74
N LEU A 92 -5.90 12.95 6.67
CA LEU A 92 -5.56 14.35 6.37
C LEU A 92 -5.90 15.31 7.51
N ARG A 93 -6.94 15.01 8.30
CA ARG A 93 -7.33 15.79 9.49
C ARG A 93 -6.25 15.84 10.58
N LYS A 94 -5.21 15.01 10.47
CA LYS A 94 -4.08 14.95 11.39
C LYS A 94 -2.86 15.75 10.92
N PHE A 95 -2.87 16.29 9.70
CA PHE A 95 -1.74 17.06 9.19
C PHE A 95 -1.67 18.45 9.84
N PRO A 96 -0.46 19.02 10.02
CA PRO A 96 -0.31 20.45 10.29
C PRO A 96 -0.98 21.24 9.15
N ALA A 97 -2.00 22.02 9.49
CA ALA A 97 -2.87 22.68 8.52
C ALA A 97 -2.44 24.11 8.16
N ASN A 98 -1.41 24.65 8.83
CA ASN A 98 -0.85 25.97 8.54
C ASN A 98 0.65 26.04 8.87
N TYR A 99 1.29 27.13 8.44
CA TYR A 99 2.71 27.36 8.63
C TYR A 99 3.13 27.30 10.10
N GLN A 100 2.36 27.92 11.01
CA GLN A 100 2.68 27.95 12.43
C GLN A 100 2.70 26.53 13.01
N GLN A 101 1.67 25.72 12.75
CA GLN A 101 1.60 24.33 13.21
C GLN A 101 2.76 23.50 12.67
N PHE A 102 3.11 23.66 11.39
CA PHE A 102 4.23 22.95 10.79
C PHE A 102 5.57 23.36 11.40
N ALA A 103 5.82 24.66 11.52
CA ALA A 103 7.05 25.21 12.10
C ALA A 103 7.23 24.78 13.56
N THR A 104 6.19 24.92 14.38
CA THR A 104 6.19 24.48 15.78
C THR A 104 6.42 22.97 15.90
N TYR A 105 5.75 22.15 15.09
CA TYR A 105 5.95 20.71 15.10
C TYR A 105 7.39 20.33 14.71
N ARG A 106 7.94 20.95 13.66
CA ARG A 106 9.31 20.69 13.19
C ARG A 106 10.36 21.09 14.21
N ALA A 107 10.19 22.23 14.87
CA ALA A 107 11.07 22.67 15.96
C ALA A 107 11.00 21.69 17.14
N HIS A 108 9.78 21.33 17.59
CA HIS A 108 9.57 20.38 18.67
C HIS A 108 10.17 19.00 18.38
N MET A 109 9.97 18.46 17.16
CA MET A 109 10.52 17.17 16.75
C MET A 109 12.06 17.16 16.81
N ARG A 110 12.71 18.25 16.38
CA ARG A 110 14.18 18.39 16.43
C ARG A 110 14.69 18.51 17.86
N LEU A 111 14.02 19.29 18.71
CA LEU A 111 14.41 19.48 20.11
C LEU A 111 14.25 18.20 20.94
N MET A 112 13.15 17.47 20.75
CA MET A 112 12.87 16.25 21.50
C MET A 112 13.78 15.08 21.11
N ALA A 113 14.29 15.07 19.86
CA ALA A 113 15.02 13.94 19.26
C ALA A 113 14.34 12.58 19.48
N HIS A 114 13.01 12.57 19.62
CA HIS A 114 12.24 11.39 20.02
C HIS A 114 11.79 10.58 18.80
N SER A 115 12.24 9.33 18.75
CA SER A 115 12.07 8.46 17.60
C SER A 115 10.61 8.28 17.14
N ASP A 116 9.63 8.09 18.02
CA ASP A 116 8.25 7.89 17.58
C ASP A 116 7.58 9.17 17.08
N THR A 117 8.01 10.34 17.58
CA THR A 117 7.60 11.65 17.05
C THR A 117 8.16 11.84 15.64
N THR A 118 9.40 11.44 15.41
CA THR A 118 10.02 11.45 14.07
C THR A 118 9.35 10.46 13.13
N LEU A 119 8.98 9.25 13.59
CA LEU A 119 8.23 8.29 12.78
C LEU A 119 6.84 8.80 12.39
N TRP A 120 6.19 9.59 13.25
CA TRP A 120 4.94 10.26 12.88
C TRP A 120 5.12 11.24 11.74
N PHE A 121 6.18 12.04 11.78
CA PHE A 121 6.51 12.95 10.68
C PHE A 121 6.74 12.21 9.37
N TRP A 122 7.52 11.12 9.41
CA TRP A 122 7.74 10.28 8.22
C TRP A 122 6.46 9.69 7.67
N GLN A 123 5.55 9.23 8.51
CA GLN A 123 4.26 8.71 8.04
C GLN A 123 3.39 9.81 7.40
N ALA A 124 3.42 11.05 7.93
CA ALA A 124 2.74 12.17 7.29
C ALA A 124 3.36 12.50 5.92
N LEU A 125 4.69 12.55 5.83
CA LEU A 125 5.41 12.81 4.59
C LEU A 125 5.17 11.74 3.52
N THR A 126 5.27 10.45 3.86
CA THR A 126 5.01 9.37 2.91
C THR A 126 3.53 9.29 2.54
N GLY A 127 2.63 9.58 3.48
CA GLY A 127 1.19 9.68 3.20
C GLY A 127 0.88 10.79 2.19
N PHE A 128 1.55 11.95 2.33
CA PHE A 128 1.45 13.04 1.37
C PHE A 128 2.02 12.65 0.00
N ALA A 129 3.20 12.03 -0.05
CA ALA A 129 3.81 11.57 -1.31
C ALA A 129 2.90 10.59 -2.08
N MET A 130 2.20 9.70 -1.36
CA MET A 130 1.28 8.73 -1.97
C MET A 130 0.05 9.34 -2.63
N PHE A 131 -0.33 10.61 -2.36
CA PHE A 131 -1.37 11.29 -3.14
C PHE A 131 -1.01 11.45 -4.62
N PHE A 132 0.29 11.41 -4.94
CA PHE A 132 0.78 11.55 -6.32
C PHE A 132 1.23 10.20 -6.87
N LEU A 133 1.95 9.41 -6.06
CA LEU A 133 2.52 8.14 -6.49
C LEU A 133 1.46 7.04 -6.66
N ALA A 134 0.53 6.90 -5.71
CA ALA A 134 -0.41 5.78 -5.72
C ALA A 134 -1.46 5.88 -6.84
N PRO A 135 -2.08 7.05 -7.13
CA PRO A 135 -3.07 7.14 -8.20
C PRO A 135 -2.53 6.77 -9.58
N ALA A 136 -1.28 7.13 -9.88
CA ALA A 136 -0.65 6.78 -11.16
C ALA A 136 -0.50 5.25 -11.33
N HIS A 137 -0.14 4.52 -10.25
CA HIS A 137 -0.14 3.06 -10.28
C HIS A 137 -1.57 2.48 -10.37
N LEU A 138 -2.47 2.93 -9.50
CA LEU A 138 -3.83 2.38 -9.37
C LEU A 138 -4.69 2.63 -10.62
N TYR A 139 -4.52 3.77 -11.29
CA TYR A 139 -5.25 4.08 -12.52
C TYR A 139 -4.91 3.08 -13.63
N VAL A 140 -3.64 2.70 -13.77
CA VAL A 140 -3.23 1.70 -14.76
C VAL A 140 -3.78 0.32 -14.40
N MET A 141 -3.73 -0.07 -13.13
CA MET A 141 -4.29 -1.37 -12.69
C MET A 141 -5.82 -1.43 -12.86
N LEU A 142 -6.51 -0.29 -12.70
CA LEU A 142 -7.95 -0.17 -12.88
C LEU A 142 -8.35 -0.23 -14.35
N SER A 143 -7.67 0.54 -15.21
CA SER A 143 -8.05 0.76 -16.61
C SER A 143 -7.48 -0.26 -17.59
N ARG A 144 -6.36 -0.91 -17.23
CA ARG A 144 -5.69 -1.93 -18.05
C ARG A 144 -5.38 -3.18 -17.20
N PRO A 145 -6.40 -3.79 -16.53
CA PRO A 145 -6.19 -5.03 -15.78
C PRO A 145 -5.72 -6.17 -16.70
N ASP A 146 -6.05 -6.08 -17.99
CA ASP A 146 -5.60 -6.99 -19.02
C ASP A 146 -4.09 -6.91 -19.25
N ARG A 147 -3.37 -5.92 -18.73
CA ARG A 147 -1.91 -5.80 -18.83
C ARG A 147 -1.20 -6.19 -17.53
N ILE A 148 -1.77 -7.13 -16.79
CA ILE A 148 -1.15 -7.78 -15.63
C ILE A 148 -0.73 -9.18 -16.05
N GLY A 149 0.51 -9.54 -15.75
CA GLY A 149 1.16 -10.75 -16.22
C GLY A 149 2.69 -10.56 -16.24
N PRO A 150 3.46 -11.63 -16.53
CA PRO A 150 4.92 -11.56 -16.48
C PRO A 150 5.51 -10.56 -17.48
N PHE A 151 5.15 -10.68 -18.76
CA PHE A 151 5.65 -9.79 -19.81
C PHE A 151 4.98 -8.41 -19.74
N GLU A 152 3.67 -8.37 -19.55
CA GLU A 152 2.90 -7.13 -19.54
C GLU A 152 3.30 -6.20 -18.38
N SER A 153 3.66 -6.78 -17.22
CA SER A 153 4.18 -5.99 -16.11
C SER A 153 5.63 -5.61 -16.30
N ALA A 154 6.47 -6.49 -16.87
CA ALA A 154 7.87 -6.19 -17.16
C ALA A 154 8.03 -5.08 -18.21
N ASP A 155 7.24 -5.12 -19.29
CA ASP A 155 7.16 -4.08 -20.32
C ASP A 155 6.76 -2.73 -19.70
N ARG A 156 5.78 -2.73 -18.80
CA ARG A 156 5.38 -1.50 -18.09
C ARG A 156 6.50 -0.97 -17.18
N VAL A 157 7.16 -1.85 -16.44
CA VAL A 157 8.23 -1.47 -15.51
C VAL A 157 9.41 -0.86 -16.26
N TRP A 158 9.85 -1.51 -17.33
CA TRP A 158 11.05 -1.14 -18.07
C TRP A 158 10.74 -0.18 -19.23
N SER A 159 10.04 -0.66 -20.26
CA SER A 159 9.80 0.08 -21.50
C SER A 159 8.86 1.28 -21.33
N ASP A 160 7.82 1.17 -20.49
CA ASP A 160 6.95 2.33 -20.16
C ASP A 160 7.53 3.20 -19.01
N HIS A 161 8.75 2.91 -18.54
CA HIS A 161 9.48 3.70 -17.55
C HIS A 161 8.75 3.87 -16.19
N PHE A 162 7.98 2.86 -15.74
CA PHE A 162 7.34 2.92 -14.41
C PHE A 162 8.31 2.63 -13.26
N TRP A 163 9.51 2.12 -13.52
CA TRP A 163 10.48 1.78 -12.46
C TRP A 163 10.79 2.93 -11.49
N PRO A 164 10.95 4.22 -11.87
CA PRO A 164 11.23 5.29 -10.90
C PRO A 164 10.04 5.50 -9.96
N LEU A 165 8.82 5.45 -10.51
CA LEU A 165 7.58 5.55 -9.74
C LEU A 165 7.50 4.39 -8.75
N TYR A 166 7.78 3.15 -9.17
CA TYR A 166 7.69 1.99 -8.30
C TYR A 166 8.75 1.97 -7.21
N ILE A 167 9.96 2.46 -7.43
CA ILE A 167 10.95 2.62 -6.36
C ILE A 167 10.43 3.59 -5.30
N LEU A 168 9.97 4.78 -5.72
CA LEU A 168 9.48 5.80 -4.80
C LEU A 168 8.22 5.33 -4.07
N LEU A 169 7.30 4.67 -4.77
CA LEU A 169 6.07 4.14 -4.21
C LEU A 169 6.35 3.01 -3.21
N LEU A 170 7.28 2.09 -3.52
CA LEU A 170 7.72 1.03 -2.61
C LEU A 170 8.24 1.62 -1.29
N LEU A 171 9.15 2.58 -1.36
CA LEU A 171 9.70 3.25 -0.18
C LEU A 171 8.61 3.97 0.62
N ALA A 172 7.74 4.71 -0.07
CA ALA A 172 6.68 5.49 0.58
C ALA A 172 5.66 4.57 1.27
N VAL A 173 5.13 3.58 0.57
CA VAL A 173 4.06 2.70 1.07
C VAL A 173 4.55 1.77 2.18
N GLU A 174 5.78 1.22 2.05
CA GLU A 174 6.33 0.30 3.04
C GLU A 174 6.65 1.03 4.34
N LEU A 175 7.26 2.21 4.26
CA LEU A 175 7.49 3.04 5.45
C LEU A 175 6.15 3.51 6.05
N HIS A 176 5.20 3.96 5.24
CA HIS A 176 3.90 4.41 5.72
C HIS A 176 3.13 3.29 6.44
N GLY A 177 2.99 2.14 5.79
CA GLY A 177 2.25 0.99 6.28
C GLY A 177 2.91 0.36 7.51
N GLY A 178 4.22 0.12 7.46
CA GLY A 178 4.96 -0.45 8.58
C GLY A 178 4.89 0.42 9.83
N ILE A 179 5.14 1.73 9.68
CA ILE A 179 5.00 2.67 10.80
C ILE A 179 3.54 2.74 11.28
N GLY A 180 2.57 2.75 10.35
CA GLY A 180 1.14 2.80 10.63
C GLY A 180 0.67 1.63 11.48
N LEU A 181 1.05 0.40 11.12
CA LEU A 181 0.71 -0.82 11.86
C LEU A 181 1.32 -0.82 13.27
N TYR A 182 2.60 -0.45 13.40
CA TYR A 182 3.24 -0.31 14.71
C TYR A 182 2.46 0.65 15.62
N ARG A 183 2.16 1.85 15.11
CA ARG A 183 1.42 2.86 15.89
C ARG A 183 0.00 2.45 16.16
N LEU A 184 -0.66 1.73 15.25
CA LEU A 184 -2.02 1.24 15.46
C LEU A 184 -2.06 0.22 16.60
N ALA A 185 -1.13 -0.72 16.62
CA ALA A 185 -1.01 -1.72 17.68
C ALA A 185 -0.75 -1.06 19.06
N VAL A 186 0.15 -0.06 19.12
CA VAL A 186 0.42 0.69 20.36
C VAL A 186 -0.77 1.57 20.77
N LYS A 187 -1.41 2.25 19.82
CA LYS A 187 -2.55 3.15 20.07
C LYS A 187 -3.72 2.43 20.75
N TRP A 188 -4.03 1.22 20.28
CA TRP A 188 -5.17 0.44 20.80
C TRP A 188 -4.77 -0.56 21.87
N GLY A 189 -3.48 -0.71 22.15
CA GLY A 189 -2.97 -1.61 23.18
C GLY A 189 -3.30 -3.09 22.95
N TRP A 190 -3.59 -3.50 21.71
CA TRP A 190 -4.06 -4.87 21.38
C TRP A 190 -3.10 -5.97 21.85
N LEU A 191 -1.81 -5.67 21.96
CA LEU A 191 -0.76 -6.62 22.28
C LEU A 191 0.00 -6.29 23.58
N SER A 192 -0.45 -5.29 24.35
CA SER A 192 0.33 -4.72 25.47
C SER A 192 0.72 -5.74 26.53
N GLY A 193 -0.15 -6.70 26.84
CA GLY A 193 0.11 -7.74 27.85
C GLY A 193 0.41 -7.15 29.24
N PRO A 194 1.03 -7.93 30.14
CA PRO A 194 1.39 -7.48 31.49
C PRO A 194 2.50 -6.44 31.56
N ASP A 195 3.35 -6.35 30.52
CA ASP A 195 4.48 -5.42 30.41
C ASP A 195 4.42 -4.64 29.08
N PRO A 196 3.66 -3.53 29.05
CA PRO A 196 3.45 -2.74 27.84
C PRO A 196 4.72 -2.12 27.27
N ASP A 197 5.70 -1.78 28.11
CA ASP A 197 6.94 -1.16 27.67
C ASP A 197 7.82 -2.16 26.92
N ARG A 198 7.95 -3.38 27.46
CA ARG A 198 8.65 -4.47 26.77
C ARG A 198 7.94 -4.85 25.47
N THR A 199 6.60 -4.86 25.47
CA THR A 199 5.83 -5.08 24.25
C THR A 199 6.14 -4.00 23.21
N ARG A 200 6.13 -2.72 23.58
CA ARG A 200 6.43 -1.61 22.65
C ARG A 200 7.81 -1.76 22.01
N VAL A 201 8.84 -2.15 22.78
CA VAL A 201 10.19 -2.41 22.25
C VAL A 201 10.17 -3.54 21.22
N ARG A 202 9.46 -4.64 21.51
CA ARG A 202 9.32 -5.78 20.58
C ARG A 202 8.59 -5.38 19.30
N LEU A 203 7.48 -4.65 19.41
CA LEU A 203 6.72 -4.17 18.25
C LEU A 203 7.57 -3.26 17.36
N LYS A 204 8.42 -2.41 17.95
CA LYS A 204 9.33 -1.55 17.19
C LYS A 204 10.40 -2.34 16.45
N ARG A 205 10.96 -3.39 17.06
CA ARG A 205 11.91 -4.31 16.39
C ARG A 205 11.23 -5.07 15.26
N LEU A 206 10.05 -5.64 15.52
CA LEU A 206 9.25 -6.35 14.52
C LEU A 206 8.92 -5.44 13.34
N LYS A 207 8.50 -4.21 13.60
CA LYS A 207 8.25 -3.20 12.57
C LYS A 207 9.46 -3.00 11.65
N TRP A 208 10.67 -2.86 12.20
CA TRP A 208 11.88 -2.69 11.39
C TRP A 208 12.28 -3.96 10.64
N ALA A 209 12.13 -5.13 11.26
CA ALA A 209 12.38 -6.40 10.60
C ALA A 209 11.45 -6.60 9.39
N LEU A 210 10.15 -6.32 9.54
CA LEU A 210 9.17 -6.38 8.46
C LEU A 210 9.47 -5.35 7.37
N THR A 211 9.78 -4.09 7.74
CA THR A 211 10.19 -3.07 6.77
C THR A 211 11.42 -3.51 5.97
N ALA A 212 12.46 -4.04 6.61
CA ALA A 212 13.64 -4.52 5.91
C ALA A 212 13.31 -5.70 4.98
N PHE A 213 12.51 -6.66 5.46
CA PHE A 213 12.07 -7.80 4.67
C PHE A 213 11.30 -7.38 3.40
N PHE A 214 10.27 -6.56 3.53
CA PHE A 214 9.46 -6.13 2.37
C PHE A 214 10.21 -5.20 1.43
N LEU A 215 11.14 -4.37 1.92
CA LEU A 215 12.01 -3.58 1.04
C LEU A 215 12.96 -4.47 0.24
N VAL A 216 13.60 -5.46 0.87
CA VAL A 216 14.46 -6.42 0.15
C VAL A 216 13.65 -7.22 -0.87
N LEU A 217 12.49 -7.76 -0.46
CA LEU A 217 11.59 -8.49 -1.34
C LEU A 217 11.12 -7.62 -2.52
N GLY A 218 10.71 -6.38 -2.24
CA GLY A 218 10.22 -5.44 -3.25
C GLY A 218 11.28 -5.00 -4.23
N LEU A 219 12.50 -4.70 -3.76
CA LEU A 219 13.62 -4.34 -4.63
C LEU A 219 14.07 -5.52 -5.50
N ALA A 220 14.14 -6.73 -4.94
CA ALA A 220 14.44 -7.94 -5.71
C ALA A 220 13.36 -8.20 -6.78
N THR A 221 12.09 -8.06 -6.40
CA THR A 221 10.94 -8.21 -7.31
C THR A 221 11.01 -7.20 -8.46
N LEU A 222 11.29 -5.92 -8.14
CA LEU A 222 11.42 -4.89 -9.15
C LEU A 222 12.61 -5.14 -10.09
N ALA A 223 13.75 -5.55 -9.54
CA ALA A 223 14.91 -5.93 -10.34
C ALA A 223 14.60 -7.10 -11.29
N ALA A 224 13.81 -8.08 -10.86
CA ALA A 224 13.35 -9.17 -11.73
C ALA A 224 12.47 -8.67 -12.89
N TYR A 225 11.52 -7.76 -12.63
CA TYR A 225 10.72 -7.15 -13.69
C TYR A 225 11.56 -6.27 -14.63
N MET A 226 12.52 -5.50 -14.11
CA MET A 226 13.42 -4.68 -14.91
C MET A 226 14.28 -5.55 -15.84
N LYS A 227 14.86 -6.63 -15.31
CA LYS A 227 15.63 -7.60 -16.10
C LYS A 227 14.77 -8.22 -17.20
N LEU A 228 13.60 -8.75 -16.84
CA LEU A 228 12.69 -9.38 -17.80
C LEU A 228 12.25 -8.37 -18.88
N GLY A 229 11.97 -7.13 -18.50
CA GLY A 229 11.55 -6.08 -19.43
C GLY A 229 12.67 -5.68 -20.38
N ALA A 230 13.92 -5.58 -19.89
CA ALA A 230 15.09 -5.31 -20.72
C ALA A 230 15.35 -6.43 -21.75
N GLU A 231 15.17 -7.69 -21.36
CA GLU A 231 15.28 -8.85 -22.26
C GLU A 231 14.11 -8.95 -23.24
N HIS A 232 12.92 -8.49 -22.85
CA HIS A 232 11.68 -8.58 -23.63
C HIS A 232 11.42 -7.36 -24.53
N GLN A 233 12.09 -6.22 -24.31
CA GLN A 233 11.76 -4.93 -24.95
C GLN A 233 11.64 -4.96 -26.49
N ALA A 234 12.37 -5.82 -27.19
CA ALA A 234 12.29 -5.97 -28.65
C ALA A 234 10.96 -6.57 -29.13
N ARG A 235 10.20 -7.21 -28.24
CA ARG A 235 8.90 -7.85 -28.47
C ARG A 235 7.80 -7.21 -27.61
N TYR A 236 7.95 -5.93 -27.30
CA TYR A 236 6.99 -5.17 -26.48
C TYR A 236 5.54 -5.44 -26.90
N GLY A 237 4.70 -5.79 -25.92
CA GLY A 237 3.29 -6.09 -26.13
C GLY A 237 2.98 -7.55 -26.47
N GLU A 238 3.99 -8.41 -26.65
CA GLU A 238 3.78 -9.85 -26.73
C GLU A 238 3.23 -10.40 -25.41
N ARG A 239 2.22 -11.27 -25.51
CA ARG A 239 1.56 -11.88 -24.36
C ARG A 239 2.36 -13.05 -23.83
N TYR A 240 2.48 -13.16 -22.50
CA TYR A 240 3.12 -14.31 -21.91
C TYR A 240 2.29 -15.58 -22.13
N VAL A 241 2.90 -16.58 -22.76
CA VAL A 241 2.38 -17.95 -22.87
C VAL A 241 3.16 -18.83 -21.90
N PRO A 242 2.51 -19.54 -20.96
CA PRO A 242 3.22 -20.35 -19.97
C PRO A 242 3.86 -21.59 -20.60
N THR A 243 4.93 -22.09 -19.98
CA THR A 243 5.81 -23.14 -20.58
C THR A 243 5.02 -24.39 -20.98
N HIS A 244 4.13 -24.86 -20.11
CA HIS A 244 3.28 -26.04 -20.37
C HIS A 244 2.32 -25.89 -21.56
N MET A 245 1.96 -24.66 -21.97
CA MET A 245 1.16 -24.42 -23.17
C MET A 245 2.01 -24.28 -24.44
N ARG A 246 3.31 -23.99 -24.29
CA ARG A 246 4.26 -23.95 -25.42
C ARG A 246 4.67 -25.34 -25.86
N GLU A 247 4.87 -26.25 -24.90
CA GLU A 247 5.25 -27.65 -25.15
C GLU A 247 4.11 -28.50 -25.75
N ALA A 248 2.86 -28.05 -25.62
CA ALA A 248 1.68 -28.71 -26.17
C ALA A 248 1.39 -28.32 -27.65
N LYS A 249 2.22 -27.49 -28.26
CA LYS A 249 2.18 -27.12 -29.69
C LYS A 249 3.31 -27.79 -30.45
#